data_AF-A0A967X7S4-F1
#
_entry.id   AF-A0A967X7S4-F1
#
_cell.length_a   1.000
_cell.length_b   1.000
_cell.length_c   1.000
_cell.angle_alpha   90.00
_cell.angle_beta   90.00
_cell.angle_gamma   90.00
#
_symmetry.space_group_name_H-M   'P 1'
#
loop_
_entity.id
_entity.type
_entity.pdbx_description
1 polymer ?
#
loop_
_entity_poly.entity_id
_entity_poly.type
_entity_poly.pdbx_seq_one_letter_code
_entity_poly.pdbx_strand_id
1 'polypeptide(L)' 'MRYSGFWSRSRYDDHERKLREWIDQRGLEPISEPVWARYDPPFMPWFLRRNEVVIEVREPGTATAREEPEQ' A
#
# COMPACT_ATOMS: atom_id res chain seq x y z
N MET A 1 0.34 -0.35 4.26
CA MET A 1 0.66 0.12 5.63
C MET A 1 -0.59 0.70 6.28
N ARG A 2 -0.84 0.45 7.58
CA ARG A 2 -2.03 0.91 8.32
C ARG A 2 -1.65 1.95 9.38
N TYR A 3 -2.46 2.99 9.56
CA TYR A 3 -2.26 4.01 10.60
C TYR A 3 -3.58 4.57 11.16
N SER A 4 -3.57 4.99 12.42
CA SER A 4 -4.75 5.48 13.16
C SER A 4 -4.70 6.99 13.42
N GLY A 5 -5.85 7.57 13.75
CA GLY A 5 -5.98 8.97 14.12
C GLY A 5 -6.51 9.88 13.01
N PHE A 6 -6.35 11.19 13.21
CA PHE A 6 -6.88 12.19 12.28
C PHE A 6 -6.13 12.17 10.95
N TRP A 7 -6.86 12.34 9.86
CA TRP A 7 -6.24 12.46 8.54
C TRP A 7 -5.59 13.84 8.39
N SER A 8 -4.35 13.82 7.95
CA SER A 8 -3.63 15.01 7.53
C SER A 8 -2.74 14.61 6.36
N ARG A 9 -2.64 15.46 5.34
CA ARG A 9 -1.80 15.21 4.16
C ARG A 9 -0.37 14.81 4.53
N SER A 10 0.26 15.56 5.44
CA SER A 10 1.61 15.24 5.95
C SER A 10 1.73 13.84 6.56
N ARG A 11 0.70 13.32 7.25
CA ARG A 11 0.72 11.94 7.77
C ARG A 11 0.61 10.92 6.65
N TYR A 12 -0.21 11.19 5.63
CA TYR A 12 -0.29 10.34 4.46
C TYR A 12 1.07 10.28 3.75
N ASP A 13 1.68 11.43 3.46
CA ASP A 13 2.98 11.53 2.79
C ASP A 13 4.08 10.80 3.57
N ASP A 14 4.11 10.93 4.91
CA ASP A 14 5.07 10.22 5.77
C ASP A 14 4.91 8.70 5.73
N HIS A 15 3.67 8.20 5.73
CA HIS A 15 3.41 6.76 5.68
C HIS A 15 3.62 6.21 4.27
N GLU A 16 3.33 6.99 3.23
CA GLU A 16 3.65 6.66 1.85
C GLU A 16 5.17 6.52 1.67
N ARG A 17 5.94 7.50 2.14
CA ARG A 17 7.40 7.46 2.10
C ARG A 17 7.96 6.24 2.82
N LYS A 18 7.51 5.97 4.05
CA LYS A 18 7.93 4.77 4.81
C LYS A 18 7.56 3.47 4.11
N LEU A 19 6.40 3.43 3.45
CA LEU A 19 5.98 2.28 2.67
C LEU A 19 6.89 2.08 1.45
N ARG A 20 7.23 3.14 0.72
CA ARG A 20 8.17 3.09 -0.42
C ARG A 20 9.57 2.66 0.01
N GLU A 21 10.08 3.21 1.11
CA GLU A 21 11.37 2.79 1.68
C GLU A 21 11.37 1.31 2.07
N TRP A 22 10.26 0.79 2.60
CA TRP A 22 10.13 -0.62 2.94
C TRP A 22 10.03 -1.53 1.71
N ILE A 23 9.35 -1.07 0.65
CA ILE A 23 9.25 -1.76 -0.64
C ILE A 23 10.65 -1.88 -1.26
N ASP A 24 11.39 -0.78 -1.30
CA ASP A 24 12.76 -0.71 -1.82
C ASP A 24 13.73 -1.61 -1.03
N GLN A 25 13.66 -1.59 0.31
CA GLN A 25 14.45 -2.49 1.17
C GLN A 25 14.19 -3.98 0.92
N ARG A 26 13.01 -4.33 0.41
CA ARG A 26 12.65 -5.71 0.07
C ARG A 26 12.92 -6.06 -1.39
N GLY A 27 13.44 -5.12 -2.18
CA GLY A 27 13.62 -5.26 -3.62
C GLY A 27 12.30 -5.37 -4.39
N LEU A 28 11.17 -5.03 -3.77
CA LEU A 28 9.86 -5.12 -4.40
C LEU A 28 9.69 -4.00 -5.42
N GLU A 29 9.09 -4.30 -6.58
CA GLU A 29 8.84 -3.29 -7.61
C GLU A 29 7.43 -2.72 -7.46
N PRO A 30 7.25 -1.43 -7.13
CA PRO A 30 5.92 -0.83 -7.10
C PRO A 30 5.31 -0.76 -8.50
N ILE A 31 4.14 -1.37 -8.69
CA ILE A 31 3.45 -1.46 -9.98
C ILE A 31 2.30 -0.46 -10.13
N SER A 32 1.90 0.21 -9.05
CA SER A 32 0.81 1.20 -9.06
C SER A 32 1.09 2.42 -8.18
N GLU A 33 0.31 3.47 -8.40
CA GLU A 33 0.30 4.65 -7.53
C GLU A 33 -0.32 4.31 -6.17
N PRO A 34 0.13 4.97 -5.08
CA PRO A 34 -0.39 4.72 -3.74
C PRO A 34 -1.86 5.09 -3.62
N VAL A 35 -2.69 4.07 -3.39
CA VAL A 35 -4.11 4.24 -3.15
C VAL A 35 -4.35 4.49 -1.67
N TRP A 36 -5.12 5.54 -1.39
CA TRP A 36 -5.60 5.81 -0.05
C TRP A 36 -6.95 5.12 0.16
N ALA A 37 -6.95 4.03 0.94
CA ALA A 37 -8.16 3.29 1.27
C ALA A 37 -8.77 3.85 2.56
N ARG A 38 -9.87 4.60 2.44
CA ARG A 38 -10.63 5.14 3.56
C ARG A 38 -12.06 4.58 3.55
N TYR A 39 -12.36 3.71 4.51
CA TYR A 39 -13.64 3.00 4.60
C TYR A 39 -14.39 3.36 5.90
N ASP A 40 -14.48 4.65 6.22
CA ASP A 40 -15.10 5.11 7.47
C ASP A 40 -16.50 5.70 7.26
N PRO A 41 -17.57 5.16 7.89
CA PRO A 41 -18.88 5.81 7.98
C PRO A 41 -18.86 7.19 8.65
N PRO A 42 -19.82 8.09 8.32
CA PRO A 42 -19.79 9.50 8.71
C PRO A 42 -19.89 9.77 10.21
N PHE A 43 -20.34 8.79 11.02
CA PHE A 43 -20.53 8.91 12.46
C PHE A 43 -19.45 8.17 13.29
N MET A 44 -18.37 7.69 12.67
CA MET A 44 -17.31 6.99 13.41
C MET A 44 -16.41 7.97 14.19
N PRO A 45 -16.20 7.77 15.51
CA PRO A 45 -15.25 8.56 16.28
C PRO A 45 -13.85 8.52 15.65
N TRP A 46 -13.18 9.67 15.58
CA TRP A 46 -11.92 9.85 14.85
C TRP A 46 -10.76 8.97 15.34
N PHE A 47 -10.80 8.51 16.60
CA PHE A 47 -9.81 7.58 17.16
C PHE A 47 -10.05 6.10 16.76
N LEU A 48 -11.24 5.76 16.27
CA LEU A 48 -11.55 4.43 15.74
C LEU A 48 -11.31 4.32 14.23
N ARG A 49 -11.07 5.45 13.56
CA ARG A 49 -10.85 5.52 12.10
C ARG A 49 -9.58 4.78 11.71
N ARG A 50 -9.67 4.01 10.62
CA ARG A 50 -8.56 3.27 10.05
C ARG A 50 -8.18 3.92 8.72
N ASN A 51 -6.97 4.44 8.63
CA ASN A 51 -6.43 4.95 7.38
C ASN A 51 -5.37 3.97 6.86
N GLU A 52 -5.46 3.62 5.59
CA GLU A 52 -4.54 2.64 4.98
C GLU A 52 -3.94 3.23 3.69
N VAL A 53 -2.62 3.11 3.54
CA VAL A 53 -1.91 3.38 2.27
C VAL A 53 -1.56 2.04 1.66
N VAL A 54 -2.00 1.83 0.42
CA VAL A 54 -1.78 0.59 -0.32
C VAL A 54 -1.00 0.94 -1.59
N ILE A 55 0.11 0.23 -1.82
CA ILE A 55 0.86 0.27 -3.06
C ILE A 55 0.91 -1.18 -3.53
N GLU A 56 0.46 -1.45 -4.74
CA GLU A 56 0.64 -2.78 -5.31
C GLU A 56 2.10 -2.93 -5.73
N VAL A 57 2.64 -4.12 -5.47
CA VAL A 57 4.04 -4.43 -5.73
C VAL A 57 4.15 -5.77 -6.44
N ARG A 58 5.17 -5.89 -7.29
CA ARG A 58 5.59 -7.12 -7.91
C ARG A 58 6.82 -7.65 -7.17
N GLU A 59 6.85 -8.97 -6.96
CA GLU A 59 8.01 -9.63 -6.38
C GLU A 59 9.13 -9.75 -7.43
N PRO A 60 10.37 -9.37 -7.09
CA PRO A 60 11.52 -9.47 -7.98
C PRO A 60 11.93 -10.95 -8.09
N GLY A 61 11.29 -11.70 -8.99
CA GLY A 61 11.62 -13.12 -9.18
C GLY A 61 10.46 -13.96 -9.67
N THR A 62 9.23 -13.45 -9.62
CA THR A 62 8.09 -14.09 -10.27
C THR A 62 8.06 -13.68 -11.74
N ALA A 63 9.15 -13.95 -12.46
CA ALA A 63 9.04 -14.15 -13.90
C ALA A 63 8.12 -15.36 -14.09
N THR A 64 6.96 -15.12 -14.67
CA THR A 64 6.04 -16.10 -15.24
C THR A 64 6.73 -17.44 -15.57
N ALA A 65 6.68 -18.40 -14.65
CA ALA A 65 6.88 -19.82 -14.93
C ALA A 65 5.55 -20.43 -15.38
N ARG A 66 4.90 -19.77 -16.36
CA ARG A 66 3.78 -20.31 -17.13
C ARG A 66 4.12 -20.22 -18.61
N GLU A 67 5.26 -20.82 -18.96
CA GLU A 67 5.41 -21.45 -20.25
C GLU A 67 5.03 -22.92 -20.05
N GLU A 68 3.74 -23.25 -20.17
CA GLU A 68 3.38 -24.60 -20.61
C GLU A 68 3.18 -24.50 -22.12
N PRO A 69 4.11 -25.04 -22.94
CA PRO A 69 3.86 -25.21 -24.36
C PRO A 69 2.81 -26.30 -24.57
N GLU A 70 1.90 -25.99 -25.50
CA GLU A 70 1.00 -26.88 -26.25
C GLU A 70 1.27 -28.40 -26.13
N GLN A 71 0.21 -29.14 -25.78
CA GLN A 71 -0.13 -30.44 -26.38
C GLN A 71 -1.64 -30.53 -26.57
#